data_AF-A0A7S1G6I5-F1
#
_entry.id   AF-A0A7S1G6I5-F1
#
_cell.length_a   1.000
_cell.length_b   1.000
_cell.length_c   1.000
_cell.angle_alpha   90.00
_cell.angle_beta   90.00
_cell.angle_gamma   90.00
#
_symmetry.space_group_name_H-M   'P 1'
#
loop_
_entity.id
_entity.type
_entity.pdbx_description
1 polymer ?
#
loop_
_entity_poly.entity_id
_entity_poly.type
_entity_poly.pdbx_seq_one_letter_code
_entity_poly.pdbx_strand_id
1 'polypeptide(L)'
;GRLQAPHLAAPSATPLRRRPRSGAAHWHLGVVQSPLPAGGLPRMGSGPSGPSSADAARRRGTLRALDAGHVAVLRRLGLTDEEADRLHADFWEVSGEQETATYRDVMEHLEVAPSLLAERLLGTVDLDGCDGDAMSFVELAVACWLFCSLGSADDVPLHAFDLFDLDEGGVMHERDVVDLLVAVSGKGAAGRPMIEEQVHADLRGSADMTRLHFGEFARKHQTLLYPAFELFNALRRKIGGDVLWELVAARRRRHTTAQPQHPSNWRRLLRLVKTDIETGGVSEMIGADLAAKDSEARAKVYEDSRRRGADRGGSSLFGSAGASGFDRKHSAALAAAVRDRDRHRRFRHDSYGETRYRDTGGISSSEAVGVGVGGAGHRMTAAEARDVERHAAIAQRGKALFRDHHGSYT
;
A
#
# COMPACT_ATOMS: atom_id res chain seq x y z
N GLY A 1 78.78 -31.58 8.67
CA GLY A 1 77.97 -32.26 7.64
C GLY A 1 76.56 -32.42 8.16
N ARG A 2 75.60 -31.82 7.46
CA ARG A 2 74.12 -31.95 7.52
C ARG A 2 73.48 -32.53 8.80
N LEU A 3 72.87 -31.64 9.60
CA LEU A 3 71.75 -31.97 10.49
C LEU A 3 70.45 -31.97 9.66
N GLN A 4 69.74 -33.10 9.64
CA GLN A 4 68.40 -33.22 9.07
C GLN A 4 67.37 -32.70 10.09
N ALA A 5 66.53 -31.76 9.65
CA ALA A 5 65.31 -31.35 10.34
C ALA A 5 64.11 -32.15 9.80
N PRO A 6 63.08 -32.41 10.62
CA PRO A 6 61.93 -33.22 10.24
C PRO A 6 60.95 -32.49 9.31
N HIS A 7 60.35 -33.25 8.40
CA HIS A 7 59.28 -32.84 7.50
C HIS A 7 58.07 -32.29 8.27
N LEU A 8 57.73 -31.02 8.03
CA LEU A 8 56.40 -30.45 8.31
C LEU A 8 55.42 -30.97 7.26
N ALA A 9 54.44 -31.74 7.69
CA ALA A 9 53.27 -32.11 6.89
C ALA A 9 52.36 -30.88 6.73
N ALA A 10 52.07 -30.51 5.49
CA ALA A 10 51.06 -29.51 5.16
C ALA A 10 49.65 -30.06 5.44
N PRO A 11 48.69 -29.23 5.90
CA PRO A 11 47.31 -29.67 6.07
C PRO A 11 46.65 -29.91 4.71
N SER A 12 46.05 -31.09 4.57
CA SER A 12 45.20 -31.49 3.47
C SER A 12 44.04 -30.51 3.28
N ALA A 13 44.05 -29.78 2.16
CA ALA A 13 42.92 -28.96 1.73
C ALA A 13 41.72 -29.87 1.44
N THR A 14 40.64 -29.68 2.21
CA THR A 14 39.35 -30.31 1.97
C THR A 14 38.74 -29.71 0.69
N PRO A 15 38.28 -30.53 -0.28
CA PRO A 15 37.62 -29.99 -1.46
C PRO A 15 36.25 -29.41 -1.06
N LEU A 16 36.09 -28.10 -1.23
CA LEU A 16 34.80 -27.42 -1.15
C LEU A 16 33.84 -28.08 -2.15
N ARG A 17 32.80 -28.74 -1.62
CA ARG A 17 31.64 -29.20 -2.39
C ARG A 17 31.03 -28.00 -3.11
N ARG A 18 31.18 -27.98 -4.43
CA ARG A 18 30.36 -27.13 -5.31
C ARG A 18 28.89 -27.49 -5.08
N ARG A 19 28.11 -26.52 -4.61
CA ARG A 19 26.64 -26.60 -4.63
C ARG A 19 26.17 -26.72 -6.10
N PRO A 20 25.12 -27.49 -6.39
CA PRO A 20 24.55 -27.54 -7.72
C PRO A 20 23.98 -26.17 -8.08
N ARG A 21 24.32 -25.70 -9.29
CA ARG A 21 23.63 -24.59 -9.95
C ARG A 21 22.16 -24.98 -10.06
N SER A 22 21.29 -24.25 -9.38
CA SER A 22 19.85 -24.26 -9.67
C SER A 22 19.67 -23.91 -11.15
N GLY A 23 18.96 -24.76 -11.87
CA GLY A 23 18.75 -24.63 -13.30
C GLY A 23 18.13 -23.28 -13.63
N ALA A 24 18.78 -22.55 -14.54
CA ALA A 24 18.17 -21.44 -15.22
C ALA A 24 17.01 -22.02 -16.06
N ALA A 25 15.77 -21.77 -15.63
CA ALA A 25 14.62 -21.98 -16.47
C ALA A 25 14.74 -21.00 -17.65
N HIS A 26 15.06 -21.54 -18.82
CA HIS A 26 15.02 -20.83 -20.08
C HIS A 26 13.54 -20.56 -20.42
N TRP A 27 13.06 -19.36 -20.11
CA TRP A 27 11.72 -18.92 -20.50
C TRP A 27 11.76 -18.27 -21.88
N HIS A 28 11.24 -18.98 -22.88
CA HIS A 28 11.02 -18.45 -24.22
C HIS A 28 9.81 -17.51 -24.21
N LEU A 29 10.06 -16.19 -24.19
CA LEU A 29 9.03 -15.19 -24.53
C LEU A 29 8.78 -15.25 -26.04
N GLY A 30 7.77 -16.02 -26.44
CA GLY A 30 7.21 -15.97 -27.79
C GLY A 30 6.42 -14.68 -27.98
N VAL A 31 6.95 -13.76 -28.80
CA VAL A 31 6.22 -12.57 -29.26
C VAL A 31 5.11 -13.03 -30.21
N VAL A 32 3.87 -13.08 -29.73
CA VAL A 32 2.69 -13.29 -30.57
C VAL A 32 2.19 -11.93 -31.06
N GLN A 33 2.50 -11.59 -32.31
CA GLN A 33 1.80 -10.54 -33.04
C GLN A 33 0.51 -11.14 -33.62
N SER A 34 -0.64 -10.82 -33.02
CA SER A 34 -1.95 -11.14 -33.61
C SER A 34 -2.42 -10.00 -34.52
N PRO A 35 -2.92 -10.30 -35.73
CA PRO A 35 -3.52 -9.31 -36.62
C PRO A 35 -4.94 -8.94 -36.18
N LEU A 36 -5.28 -7.65 -36.29
CA LEU A 36 -6.62 -7.10 -36.04
C LEU A 36 -7.64 -7.61 -37.07
N PRO A 37 -8.83 -8.11 -36.67
CA PRO A 37 -9.94 -8.32 -37.60
C PRO A 37 -10.73 -7.03 -37.80
N ALA A 38 -11.10 -6.79 -39.06
CA ALA A 38 -11.93 -5.69 -39.50
C ALA A 38 -13.41 -5.88 -39.10
N GLY A 39 -13.99 -4.81 -38.55
CA GLY A 39 -15.35 -4.32 -38.84
C GLY A 39 -16.55 -5.25 -38.59
N GLY A 40 -17.17 -5.12 -37.42
CA GLY A 40 -18.55 -5.52 -37.17
C GLY A 40 -19.16 -4.71 -36.02
N LEU A 41 -20.17 -3.88 -36.31
CA LEU A 41 -20.89 -3.08 -35.31
C LEU A 41 -21.71 -4.01 -34.38
N PRO A 42 -21.61 -3.87 -33.04
CA PRO A 42 -22.41 -4.66 -32.12
C PRO A 42 -23.84 -4.11 -32.02
N ARG A 43 -24.79 -5.05 -32.05
CA ARG A 43 -26.21 -4.88 -31.82
C ARG A 43 -26.44 -4.57 -30.34
N MET A 44 -27.15 -3.48 -30.02
CA MET A 44 -27.48 -3.09 -28.65
C MET A 44 -28.35 -4.17 -27.97
N GLY A 45 -27.71 -5.03 -27.17
CA GLY A 45 -28.34 -5.96 -26.26
C GLY A 45 -28.64 -5.30 -24.92
N SER A 46 -29.77 -5.66 -24.34
CA SER A 46 -30.22 -5.32 -22.99
C SER A 46 -29.10 -5.36 -21.95
N GLY A 47 -29.01 -4.29 -21.14
CA GLY A 47 -27.98 -4.11 -20.11
C GLY A 47 -27.93 -5.25 -19.07
N PRO A 48 -26.80 -5.39 -18.35
CA PRO A 48 -26.60 -6.47 -17.41
C PRO A 48 -27.63 -6.38 -16.28
N SER A 49 -28.48 -7.40 -16.19
CA SER A 49 -29.31 -7.67 -15.03
C SER A 49 -28.39 -7.77 -13.82
N GLY A 50 -28.56 -6.89 -12.82
CA GLY A 50 -27.83 -7.00 -11.57
C GLY A 50 -28.07 -8.36 -10.89
N PRO A 51 -27.13 -8.84 -10.06
CA PRO A 51 -27.21 -10.15 -9.44
C PRO A 51 -28.50 -10.27 -8.62
N SER A 52 -29.13 -11.45 -8.73
CA SER A 52 -30.35 -11.77 -7.97
C SER A 52 -30.08 -11.65 -6.46
N SER A 53 -31.09 -11.19 -5.70
CA SER A 53 -31.04 -11.15 -4.24
C SER A 53 -30.72 -12.51 -3.60
N ALA A 54 -30.97 -13.62 -4.30
CA ALA A 54 -30.62 -14.96 -3.86
C ALA A 54 -29.11 -15.25 -4.00
N ASP A 55 -28.46 -14.73 -5.03
CA ASP A 55 -27.01 -14.86 -5.23
C ASP A 55 -26.24 -14.01 -4.22
N ALA A 56 -26.74 -12.81 -3.92
CA ALA A 56 -26.20 -11.96 -2.86
C ALA A 56 -26.35 -12.55 -1.45
N ALA A 57 -27.31 -13.47 -1.24
CA ALA A 57 -27.50 -14.19 0.01
C ALA A 57 -26.62 -15.46 0.09
N ARG A 58 -26.42 -16.18 -1.03
CA ARG A 58 -25.41 -17.27 -1.11
C ARG A 58 -23.98 -16.76 -0.89
N ARG A 59 -23.69 -15.52 -1.29
CA ARG A 59 -22.41 -14.83 -1.06
C ARG A 59 -22.19 -14.38 0.40
N ARG A 60 -23.21 -14.41 1.27
CA ARG A 60 -23.11 -14.03 2.70
C ARG A 60 -23.13 -15.29 3.56
N GLY A 61 -21.97 -15.71 4.02
CA GLY A 61 -21.81 -16.96 4.76
C GLY A 61 -20.52 -17.71 4.42
N THR A 62 -19.71 -17.16 3.52
CA THR A 62 -18.53 -17.83 2.98
C THR A 62 -17.42 -17.96 4.00
N LEU A 63 -17.29 -17.01 4.94
CA LEU A 63 -16.42 -17.18 6.11
C LEU A 63 -16.78 -18.40 6.98
N ARG A 64 -18.04 -18.85 6.97
CA ARG A 64 -18.44 -20.07 7.70
C ARG A 64 -18.01 -21.35 6.99
N ALA A 65 -17.71 -21.28 5.69
CA ALA A 65 -17.22 -22.39 4.90
C ALA A 65 -15.67 -22.47 4.93
N LEU A 66 -14.99 -21.36 5.24
CA LEU A 66 -13.54 -21.35 5.44
C LEU A 66 -13.16 -22.10 6.72
N ASP A 67 -12.01 -22.79 6.70
CA ASP A 67 -11.45 -23.35 7.92
C ASP A 67 -10.96 -22.26 8.90
N ALA A 68 -10.72 -22.68 10.14
CA ALA A 68 -10.31 -21.78 11.21
C ALA A 68 -8.97 -21.08 10.95
N GLY A 69 -8.04 -21.72 10.22
CA GLY A 69 -6.76 -21.13 9.85
C GLY A 69 -6.95 -19.95 8.90
N HIS A 70 -7.76 -20.15 7.85
CA HIS A 70 -8.13 -19.08 6.91
C HIS A 70 -8.83 -17.89 7.57
N VAL A 71 -9.78 -18.14 8.47
CA VAL A 71 -10.44 -17.07 9.23
C VAL A 71 -9.44 -16.31 10.11
N ALA A 72 -8.51 -17.02 10.74
CA ALA A 72 -7.48 -16.41 11.59
C ALA A 72 -6.53 -15.50 10.78
N VAL A 73 -6.18 -15.91 9.57
CA VAL A 73 -5.38 -15.08 8.65
C VAL A 73 -6.10 -13.76 8.35
N LEU A 74 -7.36 -13.81 7.93
CA LEU A 74 -8.13 -12.61 7.56
C LEU A 74 -8.26 -11.63 8.75
N ARG A 75 -8.47 -12.16 9.96
CA ARG A 75 -8.50 -11.35 11.19
C ARG A 75 -7.15 -10.74 11.52
N ARG A 76 -6.04 -11.47 11.32
CA ARG A 76 -4.68 -10.94 11.48
C ARG A 76 -4.38 -9.80 10.51
N LEU A 77 -4.93 -9.84 9.29
CA LEU A 77 -4.87 -8.73 8.34
C LEU A 77 -5.70 -7.50 8.81
N GLY A 78 -6.51 -7.67 9.85
CA GLY A 78 -7.41 -6.65 10.37
C GLY A 78 -8.65 -6.46 9.51
N LEU A 79 -9.05 -7.47 8.73
CA LEU A 79 -10.32 -7.49 7.98
C LEU A 79 -11.45 -7.91 8.92
N THR A 80 -12.59 -7.22 8.82
CA THR A 80 -13.83 -7.65 9.47
C THR A 80 -14.49 -8.78 8.68
N ASP A 81 -15.39 -9.51 9.33
CA ASP A 81 -16.12 -10.59 8.67
C ASP A 81 -16.91 -10.06 7.46
N GLU A 82 -17.52 -8.87 7.57
CA GLU A 82 -18.24 -8.25 6.44
C GLU A 82 -17.33 -7.83 5.28
N GLU A 83 -16.11 -7.38 5.57
CA GLU A 83 -15.13 -7.02 4.54
C GLU A 83 -14.54 -8.24 3.85
N ALA A 84 -14.29 -9.31 4.61
CA ALA A 84 -13.85 -10.57 4.05
C ALA A 84 -14.95 -11.21 3.18
N ASP A 85 -16.22 -11.17 3.58
CA ASP A 85 -17.34 -11.62 2.74
C ASP A 85 -17.43 -10.79 1.43
N ARG A 86 -17.18 -9.48 1.48
CA ARG A 86 -17.11 -8.63 0.28
C ARG A 86 -15.95 -9.04 -0.63
N LEU A 87 -14.75 -9.18 -0.08
CA LEU A 87 -13.58 -9.61 -0.86
C LEU A 87 -13.79 -11.00 -1.47
N HIS A 88 -14.47 -11.89 -0.77
CA HIS A 88 -14.82 -13.20 -1.31
C HIS A 88 -15.81 -13.09 -2.47
N ALA A 89 -16.79 -12.19 -2.39
CA ALA A 89 -17.70 -11.95 -3.50
C ALA A 89 -16.97 -11.43 -4.76
N ASP A 90 -15.96 -10.59 -4.58
CA ASP A 90 -15.10 -10.12 -5.68
C ASP A 90 -14.23 -11.26 -6.21
N PHE A 91 -13.60 -12.06 -5.33
CA PHE A 91 -12.82 -13.25 -5.71
C PHE A 91 -13.65 -14.22 -6.56
N TRP A 92 -14.91 -14.46 -6.19
CA TRP A 92 -15.81 -15.35 -6.93
C TRP A 92 -16.08 -14.85 -8.36
N GLU A 93 -16.07 -13.53 -8.56
CA GLU A 93 -16.16 -12.93 -9.88
C GLU A 93 -14.83 -13.09 -10.65
N VAL A 94 -13.70 -12.87 -9.97
CA VAL A 94 -12.36 -13.08 -10.56
C VAL A 94 -12.18 -14.52 -11.02
N SER A 95 -12.51 -15.51 -10.19
CA SER A 95 -12.30 -16.93 -10.48
C SER A 95 -13.27 -17.52 -11.50
N GLY A 96 -14.24 -16.75 -11.99
CA GLY A 96 -15.31 -17.29 -12.81
C GLY A 96 -16.12 -18.37 -12.07
N GLU A 97 -16.42 -18.12 -10.80
CA GLU A 97 -17.17 -19.01 -9.91
C GLU A 97 -16.45 -20.32 -9.53
N GLN A 98 -15.13 -20.27 -9.45
CA GLN A 98 -14.27 -21.38 -9.02
C GLN A 98 -13.69 -21.14 -7.62
N GLU A 99 -13.22 -22.22 -6.98
CA GLU A 99 -12.59 -22.16 -5.65
C GLU A 99 -11.19 -21.55 -5.68
N THR A 100 -10.53 -21.59 -6.85
CA THR A 100 -9.22 -20.99 -7.11
C THR A 100 -9.29 -20.06 -8.31
N ALA A 101 -8.46 -19.02 -8.32
CA ALA A 101 -8.29 -18.11 -9.45
C ALA A 101 -6.87 -18.27 -10.01
N THR A 102 -6.73 -18.33 -11.33
CA THR A 102 -5.40 -18.33 -11.95
C THR A 102 -4.81 -16.93 -12.05
N TYR A 103 -3.49 -16.81 -12.25
CA TYR A 103 -2.88 -15.50 -12.53
C TYR A 103 -3.56 -14.81 -13.72
N ARG A 104 -3.91 -15.58 -14.76
CA ARG A 104 -4.62 -15.08 -15.93
C ARG A 104 -5.98 -14.50 -15.55
N ASP A 105 -6.75 -15.21 -14.74
CA ASP A 105 -8.09 -14.78 -14.32
C ASP A 105 -8.01 -13.44 -13.58
N VAL A 106 -7.03 -13.29 -12.68
CA VAL A 106 -6.78 -12.04 -11.97
C VAL A 106 -6.42 -10.92 -12.95
N MET A 107 -5.47 -11.13 -13.88
CA MET A 107 -5.07 -10.09 -14.83
C MET A 107 -6.19 -9.67 -15.78
N GLU A 108 -7.01 -10.62 -16.24
CA GLU A 108 -8.17 -10.36 -17.10
C GLU A 108 -9.23 -9.55 -16.35
N HIS A 109 -9.55 -9.93 -15.11
CA HIS A 109 -10.51 -9.18 -14.28
C HIS A 109 -10.03 -7.74 -13.98
N LEU A 110 -8.73 -7.56 -13.77
CA LEU A 110 -8.13 -6.25 -13.53
C LEU A 110 -8.06 -5.38 -14.79
N GLU A 111 -8.19 -5.97 -15.97
CA GLU A 111 -7.98 -5.33 -17.27
C GLU A 111 -6.56 -4.72 -17.39
N VAL A 112 -5.57 -5.37 -16.78
CA VAL A 112 -4.16 -4.95 -16.80
C VAL A 112 -3.34 -5.97 -17.57
N ALA A 113 -2.37 -5.49 -18.36
CA ALA A 113 -1.45 -6.38 -19.05
C ALA A 113 -0.63 -7.21 -18.05
N PRO A 114 -0.41 -8.51 -18.31
CA PRO A 114 0.49 -9.31 -17.51
C PRO A 114 1.86 -8.64 -17.36
N SER A 115 2.39 -8.61 -16.15
CA SER A 115 3.70 -8.04 -15.86
C SER A 115 4.44 -8.92 -14.87
N LEU A 116 5.78 -8.93 -14.94
CA LEU A 116 6.59 -9.68 -13.99
C LEU A 116 6.42 -9.15 -12.55
N LEU A 117 6.04 -7.87 -12.39
CA LEU A 117 5.66 -7.33 -11.08
C LEU A 117 4.41 -8.01 -10.53
N ALA A 118 3.35 -8.13 -11.35
CA ALA A 118 2.12 -8.79 -10.93
C ALA A 118 2.37 -10.27 -10.64
N GLU A 119 3.14 -10.94 -11.50
CA GLU A 119 3.55 -12.34 -11.32
C GLU A 119 4.33 -12.52 -10.01
N ARG A 120 5.30 -11.65 -9.70
CA ARG A 120 6.02 -11.72 -8.43
C ARG A 120 5.14 -11.40 -7.24
N LEU A 121 4.32 -10.37 -7.30
CA LEU A 121 3.43 -9.99 -6.20
C LEU A 121 2.49 -11.14 -5.84
N LEU A 122 1.81 -11.68 -6.85
CA LEU A 122 0.85 -12.77 -6.66
C LEU A 122 1.56 -14.08 -6.32
N GLY A 123 2.67 -14.37 -6.98
CA GLY A 123 3.48 -15.56 -6.73
C GLY A 123 4.24 -15.54 -5.40
N THR A 124 4.38 -14.39 -4.72
CA THR A 124 4.99 -14.41 -3.38
C THR A 124 4.00 -14.85 -2.30
N VAL A 125 2.71 -14.89 -2.61
CA VAL A 125 1.67 -15.33 -1.69
C VAL A 125 1.24 -16.74 -2.06
N ASP A 126 2.18 -17.66 -1.92
CA ASP A 126 1.95 -19.10 -1.96
C ASP A 126 1.95 -19.61 -0.51
N LEU A 127 0.75 -19.72 0.05
CA LEU A 127 0.56 -20.03 1.46
C LEU A 127 0.44 -21.53 1.69
N ASP A 128 -0.22 -22.23 0.76
CA ASP A 128 -0.47 -23.66 0.85
C ASP A 128 0.59 -24.52 0.14
N GLY A 129 1.53 -23.92 -0.58
CA GLY A 129 2.58 -24.63 -1.31
C GLY A 129 2.03 -25.37 -2.53
N CYS A 130 0.83 -24.99 -3.01
CA CYS A 130 0.33 -25.49 -4.27
C CYS A 130 1.21 -24.97 -5.39
N ASP A 131 2.15 -25.81 -5.84
CA ASP A 131 2.93 -25.61 -7.06
C ASP A 131 1.97 -25.47 -8.25
N GLY A 132 1.49 -24.27 -8.53
CA GLY A 132 0.44 -24.05 -9.53
C GLY A 132 0.18 -22.58 -9.83
N ASP A 133 -0.30 -22.33 -11.04
CA ASP A 133 -0.83 -21.04 -11.48
C ASP A 133 -2.23 -20.79 -10.89
N ALA A 134 -2.50 -21.24 -9.66
CA ALA A 134 -3.82 -21.22 -9.04
C ALA A 134 -3.71 -20.67 -7.61
N MET A 135 -4.59 -19.73 -7.27
CA MET A 135 -4.58 -18.97 -6.04
C MET A 135 -5.91 -19.12 -5.33
N SER A 136 -5.88 -19.47 -4.05
CA SER A 136 -7.07 -19.50 -3.18
C SER A 136 -7.57 -18.08 -2.84
N PHE A 137 -8.80 -18.00 -2.33
CA PHE A 137 -9.35 -16.73 -1.83
C PHE A 137 -8.43 -16.04 -0.82
N VAL A 138 -7.89 -16.79 0.15
CA VAL A 138 -7.07 -16.22 1.23
C VAL A 138 -5.74 -15.71 0.70
N GLU A 139 -5.14 -16.39 -0.26
CA GLU A 139 -3.91 -15.94 -0.92
C GLU A 139 -4.16 -14.65 -1.70
N LEU A 140 -5.26 -14.55 -2.45
CA LEU A 140 -5.60 -13.30 -3.14
C LEU A 140 -5.86 -12.17 -2.13
N ALA A 141 -6.56 -12.45 -1.03
CA ALA A 141 -6.83 -11.48 0.02
C ALA A 141 -5.54 -10.98 0.68
N VAL A 142 -4.57 -11.87 0.95
CA VAL A 142 -3.26 -11.52 1.49
C VAL A 142 -2.46 -10.71 0.47
N ALA A 143 -2.40 -11.11 -0.80
CA ALA A 143 -1.71 -10.38 -1.86
C ALA A 143 -2.29 -8.97 -2.04
N CYS A 144 -3.62 -8.85 -2.06
CA CYS A 144 -4.30 -7.57 -2.08
C CYS A 144 -3.98 -6.77 -0.81
N TRP A 145 -3.99 -7.37 0.37
CA TRP A 145 -3.64 -6.65 1.59
C TRP A 145 -2.21 -6.12 1.55
N LEU A 146 -1.23 -6.90 1.07
CA LEU A 146 0.17 -6.48 0.97
C LEU A 146 0.32 -5.20 0.16
N PHE A 147 -0.33 -5.16 -1.01
CA PHE A 147 -0.21 -4.07 -1.96
C PHE A 147 -1.22 -2.95 -1.68
N CYS A 148 -2.51 -3.28 -1.58
CA CYS A 148 -3.61 -2.31 -1.50
C CYS A 148 -3.71 -1.59 -0.15
N SER A 149 -3.23 -2.17 0.96
CA SER A 149 -3.28 -1.49 2.26
C SER A 149 -2.13 -0.52 2.50
N LEU A 150 -1.27 -0.30 1.51
CA LEU A 150 -0.27 0.76 1.52
C LEU A 150 -0.95 2.13 1.62
N GLY A 151 -0.45 2.96 2.52
CA GLY A 151 -1.15 4.15 2.97
C GLY A 151 -1.02 5.35 2.03
N SER A 152 0.05 5.36 1.24
CA SER A 152 0.40 6.43 0.31
C SER A 152 0.95 5.86 -0.99
N ALA A 153 0.86 6.63 -2.07
CA ALA A 153 1.50 6.28 -3.34
C ALA A 153 3.03 6.19 -3.19
N ASP A 154 3.62 6.95 -2.26
CA ASP A 154 5.06 6.91 -1.97
C ASP A 154 5.53 5.55 -1.39
N ASP A 155 4.61 4.77 -0.82
CA ASP A 155 4.91 3.45 -0.28
C ASP A 155 5.00 2.38 -1.39
N VAL A 156 4.35 2.58 -2.54
CA VAL A 156 4.28 1.59 -3.63
C VAL A 156 5.68 1.27 -4.19
N PRO A 157 6.54 2.27 -4.53
CA PRO A 157 7.90 1.99 -4.96
C PRO A 157 8.73 1.26 -3.89
N LEU A 158 8.61 1.67 -2.63
CA LEU A 158 9.35 1.04 -1.55
C LEU A 158 8.91 -0.42 -1.32
N HIS A 159 7.66 -0.73 -1.59
CA HIS A 159 7.17 -2.10 -1.53
C HIS A 159 7.61 -2.91 -2.75
N ALA A 160 7.65 -2.31 -3.94
CA ALA A 160 8.26 -2.93 -5.12
C ALA A 160 9.74 -3.25 -4.88
N PHE A 161 10.50 -2.38 -4.19
CA PHE A 161 11.86 -2.69 -3.73
C PHE A 161 11.88 -3.94 -2.86
N ASP A 162 11.03 -4.00 -1.81
CA ASP A 162 11.00 -5.11 -0.87
C ASP A 162 10.60 -6.47 -1.53
N LEU A 163 9.86 -6.44 -2.65
CA LEU A 163 9.51 -7.63 -3.47
C LEU A 163 10.69 -8.17 -4.28
N PHE A 164 11.68 -7.33 -4.60
CA PHE A 164 12.82 -7.69 -5.45
C PHE A 164 14.14 -7.82 -4.67
N ASP A 165 14.23 -7.30 -3.45
CA ASP A 165 15.31 -7.53 -2.48
C ASP A 165 15.25 -8.97 -1.93
N LEU A 166 15.57 -9.96 -2.76
CA LEU A 166 15.36 -11.38 -2.46
C LEU A 166 16.15 -11.84 -1.23
N ASP A 167 17.34 -11.30 -0.99
CA ASP A 167 18.25 -11.67 0.09
C ASP A 167 18.03 -10.90 1.40
N GLU A 168 17.07 -9.97 1.45
CA GLU A 168 16.74 -9.17 2.63
C GLU A 168 17.92 -8.33 3.13
N GLY A 169 18.83 -7.97 2.22
CA GLY A 169 20.01 -7.19 2.53
C GLY A 169 19.68 -5.71 2.80
N GLY A 170 18.50 -5.24 2.38
CA GLY A 170 18.14 -3.83 2.38
C GLY A 170 18.88 -3.01 1.31
N VAL A 171 19.61 -3.69 0.43
CA VAL A 171 20.40 -3.15 -0.67
C VAL A 171 20.15 -4.01 -1.90
N MET A 172 19.91 -3.38 -3.05
CA MET A 172 19.85 -4.09 -4.33
C MET A 172 21.06 -3.71 -5.16
N HIS A 173 21.71 -4.69 -5.79
CA HIS A 173 22.77 -4.39 -6.75
C HIS A 173 22.19 -3.68 -7.97
N GLU A 174 23.01 -2.88 -8.66
CA GLU A 174 22.60 -2.18 -9.90
C GLU A 174 21.87 -3.09 -10.90
N ARG A 175 22.33 -4.34 -11.05
CA ARG A 175 21.70 -5.33 -11.94
C ARG A 175 20.28 -5.69 -11.52
N ASP A 176 20.06 -5.91 -10.22
CA ASP A 176 18.75 -6.29 -9.69
C ASP A 176 17.76 -5.12 -9.80
N VAL A 177 18.23 -3.89 -9.61
CA VAL A 177 17.43 -2.67 -9.84
C VAL A 177 17.03 -2.54 -11.31
N VAL A 178 17.96 -2.76 -12.23
CA VAL A 178 17.68 -2.72 -13.68
C VAL A 178 16.66 -3.78 -14.03
N ASP A 179 16.83 -5.01 -13.56
CA ASP A 179 15.90 -6.11 -13.82
C ASP A 179 14.50 -5.83 -13.24
N LEU A 180 14.43 -5.24 -12.04
CA LEU A 180 13.20 -4.72 -11.44
C LEU A 180 12.53 -3.67 -12.34
N LEU A 181 13.26 -2.65 -12.77
CA LEU A 181 12.68 -1.56 -13.54
C LEU A 181 12.28 -1.99 -14.96
N VAL A 182 13.01 -2.93 -15.57
CA VAL A 182 12.61 -3.56 -16.84
C VAL A 182 11.30 -4.33 -16.66
N ALA A 183 11.21 -5.11 -15.58
CA ALA A 183 10.03 -5.89 -15.22
C ALA A 183 8.79 -5.02 -14.95
N VAL A 184 8.98 -3.91 -14.23
CA VAL A 184 7.90 -2.99 -13.87
C VAL A 184 7.50 -2.09 -15.04
N SER A 185 8.44 -1.60 -15.84
CA SER A 185 8.13 -0.62 -16.89
C SER A 185 7.37 -1.19 -18.08
N GLY A 186 7.28 -2.52 -18.22
CA GLY A 186 6.68 -3.19 -19.37
C GLY A 186 7.44 -3.00 -20.68
N LYS A 187 8.61 -2.33 -20.66
CA LYS A 187 9.42 -2.05 -21.86
C LYS A 187 10.22 -3.27 -22.35
N GLY A 188 10.32 -4.32 -21.53
CA GLY A 188 11.07 -5.53 -21.83
C GLY A 188 12.55 -5.24 -22.16
N ALA A 189 13.18 -6.13 -22.91
CA ALA A 189 14.61 -6.04 -23.24
C ALA A 189 14.98 -4.78 -24.05
N ALA A 190 14.05 -4.25 -24.86
CA ALA A 190 14.30 -3.07 -25.69
C ALA A 190 14.49 -1.79 -24.86
N GLY A 191 13.83 -1.68 -23.70
CA GLY A 191 13.98 -0.53 -22.80
C GLY A 191 15.18 -0.60 -21.87
N ARG A 192 15.87 -1.74 -21.80
CA ARG A 192 16.94 -1.99 -20.84
C ARG A 192 18.10 -0.99 -20.90
N PRO A 193 18.67 -0.64 -22.09
CA PRO A 193 19.80 0.28 -22.14
C PRO A 193 19.48 1.68 -21.57
N MET A 194 18.27 2.18 -21.84
CA MET A 194 17.80 3.47 -21.30
C MET A 194 17.63 3.41 -19.78
N ILE A 195 17.13 2.29 -19.25
CA ILE A 195 16.99 2.07 -17.81
C ILE A 195 18.36 1.94 -17.14
N GLU A 196 19.29 1.20 -17.73
CA GLU A 196 20.67 1.06 -17.25
C GLU A 196 21.35 2.42 -17.17
N GLU A 197 21.27 3.24 -18.22
CA GLU A 197 21.84 4.59 -18.22
C GLU A 197 21.23 5.47 -17.11
N GLN A 198 19.90 5.42 -16.93
CA GLN A 198 19.20 6.17 -15.89
C GLN A 198 19.62 5.75 -14.48
N VAL A 199 19.69 4.43 -14.22
CA VAL A 199 20.11 3.86 -12.94
C VAL A 199 21.57 4.20 -12.66
N HIS A 200 22.45 4.03 -13.65
CA HIS A 200 23.87 4.32 -13.52
C HIS A 200 24.13 5.80 -13.19
N ALA A 201 23.44 6.70 -13.89
CA ALA A 201 23.53 8.14 -13.64
C ALA A 201 23.08 8.53 -12.22
N ASP A 202 22.04 7.89 -11.70
CA ASP A 202 21.52 8.16 -10.36
C ASP A 202 22.36 7.53 -9.25
N LEU A 203 22.96 6.37 -9.49
CA LEU A 203 23.88 5.73 -8.53
C LEU A 203 25.20 6.47 -8.38
N ARG A 204 25.60 7.31 -9.35
CA ARG A 204 26.84 8.11 -9.33
C ARG A 204 28.10 7.29 -8.96
N GLY A 205 28.16 6.04 -9.42
CA GLY A 205 29.25 5.11 -9.12
C GLY A 205 29.13 4.32 -7.82
N SER A 206 28.01 4.43 -7.09
CA SER A 206 27.65 3.46 -6.05
C SER A 206 27.33 2.11 -6.70
N ALA A 207 27.87 1.01 -6.15
CA ALA A 207 27.56 -0.33 -6.63
C ALA A 207 26.13 -0.77 -6.27
N ASP A 208 25.62 -0.25 -5.15
CA ASP A 208 24.38 -0.72 -4.53
C ASP A 208 23.38 0.43 -4.35
N MET A 209 22.10 0.08 -4.50
CA MET A 209 20.96 0.95 -4.26
C MET A 209 20.29 0.59 -2.94
N THR A 210 20.37 1.50 -1.97
CA THR A 210 19.63 1.35 -0.70
C THR A 210 18.14 1.61 -0.93
N ARG A 211 17.30 1.08 -0.03
CA ARG A 211 15.86 1.35 -0.03
C ARG A 211 15.50 2.85 -0.02
N LEU A 212 16.25 3.66 0.73
CA LEU A 212 16.06 5.12 0.76
C LEU A 212 16.37 5.75 -0.60
N HIS A 213 17.52 5.40 -1.19
CA HIS A 213 17.91 5.90 -2.51
C HIS A 213 16.91 5.47 -3.59
N PHE A 214 16.39 4.24 -3.53
CA PHE A 214 15.35 3.79 -4.46
C PHE A 214 14.07 4.63 -4.34
N GLY A 215 13.67 5.03 -3.12
CA GLY A 215 12.54 5.95 -2.93
C GLY A 215 12.76 7.33 -3.54
N GLU A 216 14.00 7.85 -3.51
CA GLU A 216 14.37 9.11 -4.19
C GLU A 216 14.34 8.95 -5.71
N PHE A 217 14.96 7.88 -6.21
CA PHE A 217 14.95 7.50 -7.62
C PHE A 217 13.52 7.39 -8.15
N ALA A 218 12.66 6.66 -7.45
CA ALA A 218 11.25 6.46 -7.82
C ALA A 218 10.46 7.77 -7.93
N ARG A 219 10.71 8.73 -7.03
CA ARG A 219 10.07 10.06 -7.08
C ARG A 219 10.55 10.89 -8.26
N LYS A 220 11.81 10.73 -8.68
CA LYS A 220 12.36 11.39 -9.86
C LYS A 220 11.93 10.72 -11.18
N HIS A 221 11.76 9.40 -11.16
CA HIS A 221 11.50 8.57 -12.33
C HIS A 221 10.13 7.88 -12.29
N GLN A 222 9.08 8.61 -11.93
CA GLN A 222 7.72 8.08 -11.76
C GLN A 222 7.18 7.35 -12.99
N THR A 223 7.59 7.76 -14.19
CA THR A 223 7.18 7.14 -15.46
C THR A 223 7.69 5.71 -15.63
N LEU A 224 8.82 5.35 -15.02
CA LEU A 224 9.33 3.97 -15.04
C LEU A 224 8.51 3.03 -14.16
N LEU A 225 7.89 3.57 -13.11
CA LEU A 225 7.07 2.82 -12.16
C LEU A 225 5.58 2.93 -12.43
N TYR A 226 5.18 3.68 -13.46
CA TYR A 226 3.78 3.90 -13.80
C TYR A 226 2.96 2.60 -13.91
N PRO A 227 3.45 1.50 -14.53
CA PRO A 227 2.67 0.26 -14.57
C PRO A 227 2.48 -0.40 -13.20
N ALA A 228 3.39 -0.19 -12.24
CA ALA A 228 3.18 -0.62 -10.86
C ALA A 228 2.02 0.14 -10.20
N PHE A 229 1.93 1.45 -10.46
CA PHE A 229 0.81 2.25 -10.00
C PHE A 229 -0.51 1.87 -10.67
N GLU A 230 -0.48 1.52 -11.96
CA GLU A 230 -1.67 1.00 -12.65
C GLU A 230 -2.15 -0.30 -12.04
N LEU A 231 -1.26 -1.27 -11.81
CA LEU A 231 -1.59 -2.52 -11.14
C LEU A 231 -2.18 -2.27 -9.75
N PHE A 232 -1.53 -1.43 -8.94
CA PHE A 232 -2.01 -1.05 -7.61
C PHE A 232 -3.41 -0.44 -7.66
N ASN A 233 -3.63 0.52 -8.56
CA ASN A 233 -4.93 1.20 -8.69
C ASN A 233 -6.01 0.27 -9.27
N ALA A 234 -5.64 -0.68 -10.13
CA ALA A 234 -6.57 -1.67 -10.65
C ALA A 234 -7.00 -2.63 -9.53
N LEU A 235 -6.04 -3.21 -8.80
CA LEU A 235 -6.30 -4.09 -7.66
C LEU A 235 -7.21 -3.41 -6.64
N ARG A 236 -6.90 -2.17 -6.24
CA ARG A 236 -7.70 -1.43 -5.25
C ARG A 236 -9.12 -1.14 -5.71
N ARG A 237 -9.31 -0.77 -6.97
CA ARG A 237 -10.63 -0.36 -7.48
C ARG A 237 -11.52 -1.56 -7.79
N LYS A 238 -10.94 -2.62 -8.37
CA LYS A 238 -11.67 -3.80 -8.83
C LYS A 238 -11.92 -4.80 -7.70
N ILE A 239 -10.97 -4.97 -6.79
CA ILE A 239 -11.08 -5.90 -5.67
C ILE A 239 -11.23 -5.08 -4.39
N GLY A 240 -12.36 -5.21 -3.68
CA GLY A 240 -12.68 -4.54 -2.42
C GLY A 240 -13.09 -3.07 -2.53
N GLY A 241 -12.56 -2.35 -3.50
CA GLY A 241 -12.82 -0.92 -3.74
C GLY A 241 -11.99 0.01 -2.84
N ASP A 242 -11.81 1.25 -3.28
CA ASP A 242 -10.91 2.22 -2.63
C ASP A 242 -11.25 2.47 -1.16
N VAL A 243 -12.54 2.55 -0.84
CA VAL A 243 -13.02 2.84 0.52
C VAL A 243 -12.62 1.75 1.51
N LEU A 244 -12.73 0.47 1.10
CA LEU A 244 -12.31 -0.66 1.94
C LEU A 244 -10.82 -0.55 2.24
N TRP A 245 -10.00 -0.37 1.20
CA TRP A 245 -8.55 -0.32 1.36
C TRP A 245 -8.06 0.91 2.11
N GLU A 246 -8.75 2.05 2.02
CA GLU A 246 -8.47 3.21 2.88
C GLU A 246 -8.70 2.91 4.36
N LEU A 247 -9.80 2.21 4.69
CA LEU A 247 -10.12 1.81 6.07
C LEU A 247 -9.12 0.77 6.60
N VAL A 248 -8.78 -0.23 5.80
CA VAL A 248 -7.78 -1.25 6.13
C VAL A 248 -6.40 -0.61 6.29
N ALA A 249 -6.00 0.30 5.40
CA ALA A 249 -4.73 1.03 5.53
C ALA A 249 -4.70 1.89 6.80
N ALA A 250 -5.82 2.52 7.17
CA ALA A 250 -5.92 3.28 8.42
C ALA A 250 -5.77 2.37 9.66
N ARG A 251 -6.34 1.16 9.64
CA ARG A 251 -6.13 0.15 10.68
C ARG A 251 -4.69 -0.32 10.73
N ARG A 252 -4.11 -0.70 9.59
CA ARG A 252 -2.70 -1.13 9.47
C ARG A 252 -1.77 -0.09 10.09
N ARG A 253 -1.92 1.20 9.76
CA ARG A 253 -1.12 2.29 10.34
C ARG A 253 -1.21 2.37 11.86
N ARG A 254 -2.41 2.19 12.44
CA ARG A 254 -2.60 2.19 13.91
C ARG A 254 -1.85 1.02 14.57
N HIS A 255 -1.89 -0.16 13.95
CA HIS A 255 -1.16 -1.33 14.45
C HIS A 255 0.36 -1.16 14.30
N THR A 256 0.84 -0.64 13.18
CA THR A 256 2.28 -0.40 12.95
C THR A 256 2.83 0.73 13.83
N THR A 257 2.04 1.75 14.15
CA THR A 257 2.48 2.81 15.07
C THR A 257 2.59 2.31 16.51
N ALA A 258 1.78 1.31 16.89
CA ALA A 258 1.87 0.63 18.18
C ALA A 258 3.02 -0.39 18.26
N GLN A 259 3.52 -0.89 17.12
CA GLN A 259 4.68 -1.76 17.02
C GLN A 259 5.63 -1.23 15.93
N PRO A 260 6.59 -0.34 16.26
CA PRO A 260 7.45 0.36 15.30
C PRO A 260 8.45 -0.52 14.55
N GLN A 261 8.31 -1.85 14.61
CA GLN A 261 9.05 -2.77 13.76
C GLN A 261 8.49 -2.71 12.33
N HIS A 262 9.04 -1.78 11.55
CA HIS A 262 9.08 -1.69 10.08
C HIS A 262 7.80 -2.06 9.26
N PRO A 263 7.29 -1.14 8.41
CA PRO A 263 6.30 -1.45 7.38
C PRO A 263 6.67 -2.60 6.42
N SER A 264 7.95 -3.00 6.39
CA SER A 264 8.53 -3.96 5.43
C SER A 264 8.57 -5.41 5.88
N ASN A 265 8.18 -5.77 7.11
CA ASN A 265 8.25 -7.18 7.47
C ASN A 265 7.00 -7.97 7.03
N TRP A 266 6.52 -7.67 5.82
CA TRP A 266 5.47 -8.42 5.18
C TRP A 266 5.86 -9.89 5.01
N ARG A 267 7.14 -10.20 4.82
CA ARG A 267 7.67 -11.58 4.87
C ARG A 267 7.50 -12.24 6.23
N ARG A 268 7.70 -11.50 7.34
CA ARG A 268 7.34 -11.99 8.68
C ARG A 268 5.85 -12.20 8.82
N LEU A 269 5.01 -11.32 8.27
CA LEU A 269 3.57 -11.55 8.23
C LEU A 269 3.25 -12.83 7.46
N LEU A 270 3.82 -13.03 6.26
CA LEU A 270 3.63 -14.26 5.49
C LEU A 270 4.09 -15.50 6.25
N ARG A 271 5.23 -15.44 6.95
CA ARG A 271 5.65 -16.53 7.85
C ARG A 271 4.62 -16.81 8.93
N LEU A 272 4.07 -15.78 9.57
CA LEU A 272 3.02 -15.94 10.59
C LEU A 272 1.71 -16.48 10.02
N VAL A 273 1.29 -15.97 8.86
CA VAL A 273 0.10 -16.41 8.13
C VAL A 273 0.24 -17.88 7.74
N LYS A 274 1.40 -18.27 7.20
CA LYS A 274 1.71 -19.66 6.86
C LYS A 274 1.64 -20.56 8.10
N THR A 275 2.22 -20.14 9.22
CA THR A 275 2.10 -20.90 10.47
C THR A 275 0.67 -20.98 10.98
N ASP A 276 -0.16 -19.95 10.78
CA ASP A 276 -1.57 -20.00 11.19
C ASP A 276 -2.34 -21.01 10.31
N ILE A 277 -2.07 -21.08 9.01
CA ILE A 277 -2.67 -22.10 8.12
C ILE A 277 -2.23 -23.50 8.53
N GLU A 278 -0.92 -23.72 8.68
CA GLU A 278 -0.35 -25.02 9.07
C GLU A 278 -0.83 -25.51 10.45
N THR A 279 -1.11 -24.58 11.39
CA THR A 279 -1.59 -24.90 12.73
C THR A 279 -3.10 -24.83 12.90
N GLY A 280 -3.86 -24.52 11.83
CA GLY A 280 -5.31 -24.37 11.90
C GLY A 280 -5.78 -23.20 12.78
N GLY A 281 -4.98 -22.13 12.85
CA GLY A 281 -5.30 -20.89 13.58
C GLY A 281 -5.01 -20.95 15.08
N VAL A 282 -4.37 -22.02 15.58
CA VAL A 282 -4.08 -22.19 17.02
C VAL A 282 -3.22 -21.04 17.56
N SER A 283 -2.32 -20.48 16.76
CA SER A 283 -1.48 -19.33 17.15
C SER A 283 -2.29 -18.06 17.41
N GLU A 284 -3.30 -17.76 16.57
CA GLU A 284 -4.21 -16.64 16.82
C GLU A 284 -5.15 -16.95 18.00
N MET A 285 -5.63 -18.19 18.12
CA MET A 285 -6.51 -18.59 19.22
C MET A 285 -5.82 -18.42 20.59
N ILE A 286 -4.53 -18.77 20.69
CA ILE A 286 -3.72 -18.51 21.87
C ILE A 286 -3.52 -17.00 22.08
N GLY A 287 -3.26 -16.24 21.02
CA GLY A 287 -3.08 -14.78 21.10
C GLY A 287 -4.34 -14.02 21.52
N ALA A 288 -5.50 -14.40 21.00
CA ALA A 288 -6.80 -13.83 21.33
C ALA A 288 -7.22 -14.22 22.76
N ASP A 289 -6.98 -15.46 23.19
CA ASP A 289 -7.23 -15.92 24.56
C ASP A 289 -6.32 -15.17 25.56
N LEU A 290 -5.06 -14.93 25.21
CA LEU A 290 -4.15 -14.11 26.01
C LEU A 290 -4.57 -12.63 26.03
N ALA A 291 -4.99 -12.06 24.90
CA ALA A 291 -5.48 -10.67 24.84
C ALA A 291 -6.80 -10.48 25.59
N ALA A 292 -7.69 -11.48 25.57
CA ALA A 292 -8.92 -11.49 26.35
C ALA A 292 -8.60 -11.54 27.86
N LYS A 293 -7.68 -12.42 28.28
CA LYS A 293 -7.20 -12.50 29.66
C LYS A 293 -6.54 -11.20 30.14
N ASP A 294 -5.76 -10.53 29.29
CA ASP A 294 -5.17 -9.22 29.59
C ASP A 294 -6.23 -8.11 29.70
N SER A 295 -7.26 -8.14 28.86
CA SER A 295 -8.38 -7.19 28.92
C SER A 295 -9.21 -7.37 30.20
N GLU A 296 -9.44 -8.62 30.61
CA GLU A 296 -10.12 -8.99 31.85
C GLU A 296 -9.30 -8.59 33.08
N ALA A 297 -7.97 -8.82 33.05
CA ALA A 297 -7.07 -8.36 34.10
C ALA A 297 -7.10 -6.82 34.25
N ARG A 298 -7.11 -6.08 33.14
CA ARG A 298 -7.22 -4.60 33.15
C ARG A 298 -8.57 -4.13 33.69
N ALA A 299 -9.67 -4.77 33.28
CA ALA A 299 -11.00 -4.47 33.80
C ALA A 299 -11.09 -4.71 35.31
N LYS A 300 -10.49 -5.80 35.81
CA LYS A 300 -10.41 -6.11 37.24
C LYS A 300 -9.58 -5.09 38.03
N VAL A 301 -8.43 -4.66 37.50
CA VAL A 301 -7.62 -3.59 38.11
C VAL A 301 -8.40 -2.27 38.19
N TYR A 302 -9.16 -1.94 37.15
CA TYR A 302 -10.02 -0.76 37.14
C TYR A 302 -11.13 -0.87 38.19
N GLU A 303 -11.78 -2.02 38.28
CA GLU A 303 -12.86 -2.25 39.25
C GLU A 303 -12.36 -2.27 40.70
N ASP A 304 -11.18 -2.87 40.96
CA ASP A 304 -10.52 -2.82 42.27
C ASP A 304 -10.06 -1.40 42.65
N SER A 305 -9.66 -0.59 41.66
CA SER A 305 -9.34 0.83 41.88
C SER A 305 -10.59 1.64 42.20
N ARG A 306 -11.70 1.34 41.53
CA ARG A 306 -13.02 1.93 41.81
C ARG A 306 -13.52 1.57 43.21
N ARG A 307 -13.39 0.31 43.65
CA ARG A 307 -13.78 -0.15 45.00
C ARG A 307 -12.91 0.51 46.08
N ARG A 308 -11.58 0.55 45.89
CA ARG A 308 -10.66 1.24 46.82
C ARG A 308 -10.91 2.75 46.89
N GLY A 309 -11.38 3.36 45.81
CA GLY A 309 -11.84 4.76 45.81
C GLY A 309 -13.13 4.97 46.60
N ALA A 310 -14.06 4.01 46.54
CA ALA A 310 -15.32 4.06 47.29
C ALA A 310 -15.11 3.89 48.81
N ASP A 311 -14.21 2.99 49.22
CA ASP A 311 -13.93 2.75 50.65
C ASP A 311 -13.12 3.88 51.31
N ARG A 312 -12.43 4.72 50.53
CA ARG A 312 -11.75 5.92 51.02
C ARG A 312 -12.61 7.19 50.97
N GLY A 313 -13.86 7.09 50.50
CA GLY A 313 -14.81 8.20 50.41
C GLY A 313 -15.60 8.52 51.68
N GLY A 314 -15.13 8.07 52.85
CA GLY A 314 -15.75 8.32 54.15
C GLY A 314 -15.20 9.54 54.88
N SER A 315 -14.88 10.65 54.21
CA SER A 315 -14.82 11.97 54.86
C SER A 315 -14.61 13.14 53.90
N SER A 316 -15.36 14.21 54.18
CA SER A 316 -15.12 15.60 53.79
C SER A 316 -15.64 16.08 52.41
N LEU A 317 -16.85 16.66 52.47
CA LEU A 317 -17.11 18.06 52.14
C LEU A 317 -16.38 18.61 50.90
N PHE A 318 -17.00 18.54 49.71
CA PHE A 318 -17.08 19.68 48.76
C PHE A 318 -18.00 19.34 47.57
N GLY A 319 -18.92 20.26 47.31
CA GLY A 319 -19.75 20.50 46.12
C GLY A 319 -19.87 19.44 45.01
N SER A 320 -21.08 18.89 44.89
CA SER A 320 -21.66 18.31 43.67
C SER A 320 -21.79 19.36 42.56
N ALA A 321 -20.96 19.28 41.51
CA ALA A 321 -21.27 19.79 40.17
C ALA A 321 -20.32 19.21 39.11
N GLY A 322 -20.87 18.46 38.15
CA GLY A 322 -20.28 18.33 36.81
C GLY A 322 -19.54 17.04 36.47
N ALA A 323 -20.28 15.96 36.18
CA ALA A 323 -19.72 14.77 35.49
C ALA A 323 -20.46 14.36 34.20
N SER A 324 -21.52 15.08 33.80
CA SER A 324 -22.29 14.76 32.57
C SER A 324 -21.93 15.61 31.34
N GLY A 325 -20.96 16.53 31.46
CA GLY A 325 -20.63 17.53 30.43
C GLY A 325 -19.51 17.14 29.46
N PHE A 326 -18.72 16.11 29.75
CA PHE A 326 -17.52 15.79 28.97
C PHE A 326 -17.85 14.97 27.71
N ASP A 327 -18.73 13.97 27.80
CA ASP A 327 -19.07 13.10 26.65
C ASP A 327 -19.89 13.81 25.57
N ARG A 328 -20.76 14.76 25.92
CA ARG A 328 -21.56 15.49 24.92
C ARG A 328 -20.72 16.47 24.10
N LYS A 329 -19.72 17.11 24.71
CA LYS A 329 -18.85 18.07 24.01
C LYS A 329 -17.92 17.36 23.03
N HIS A 330 -17.43 16.18 23.37
CA HIS A 330 -16.55 15.39 22.50
C HIS A 330 -17.30 14.80 21.30
N SER A 331 -18.52 14.31 21.51
CA SER A 331 -19.40 13.83 20.41
C SER A 331 -19.80 14.94 19.44
N ALA A 332 -20.14 16.13 19.97
CA ALA A 332 -20.48 17.29 19.15
C ALA A 332 -19.29 17.83 18.33
N ALA A 333 -18.08 17.83 18.92
CA ALA A 333 -16.85 18.24 18.23
C ALA A 333 -16.49 17.27 17.09
N LEU A 334 -16.67 15.97 17.29
CA LEU A 334 -16.45 14.95 16.26
C LEU A 334 -17.45 15.08 15.10
N ALA A 335 -18.73 15.33 15.41
CA ALA A 335 -19.78 15.53 14.42
C ALA A 335 -19.65 16.87 13.65
N ALA A 336 -18.96 17.87 14.23
CA ALA A 336 -18.62 19.11 13.55
C ALA A 336 -17.42 18.94 12.60
N ALA A 337 -16.39 18.21 13.03
CA ALA A 337 -15.20 17.91 12.21
C ALA A 337 -15.53 17.06 10.96
N VAL A 338 -16.47 16.12 11.07
CA VAL A 338 -16.95 15.32 9.92
C VAL A 338 -17.70 16.20 8.90
N ARG A 339 -18.53 17.14 9.38
CA ARG A 339 -19.28 18.06 8.50
C ARG A 339 -18.40 19.10 7.81
N ASP A 340 -17.32 19.53 8.44
CA ASP A 340 -16.36 20.48 7.87
C ASP A 340 -15.52 19.84 6.75
N ARG A 341 -15.14 18.56 6.94
CA ARG A 341 -14.42 17.76 5.94
C ARG A 341 -15.26 17.53 4.66
N ASP A 342 -16.57 17.33 4.79
CA ASP A 342 -17.48 17.19 3.64
C ASP A 342 -17.70 18.50 2.88
N ARG A 343 -17.57 19.68 3.53
CA ARG A 343 -17.59 20.98 2.84
C ARG A 343 -16.35 21.19 1.98
N HIS A 344 -15.17 20.83 2.50
CA HIS A 344 -13.92 20.93 1.73
C HIS A 344 -13.88 19.96 0.54
N ARG A 345 -14.61 18.84 0.59
CA ARG A 345 -14.70 17.88 -0.52
C ARG A 345 -15.54 18.41 -1.69
N ARG A 346 -16.62 19.16 -1.42
CA ARG A 346 -17.42 19.79 -2.49
C ARG A 346 -16.66 20.91 -3.21
N PHE A 347 -15.86 21.68 -2.47
CA PHE A 347 -15.07 22.78 -3.07
C PHE A 347 -13.98 22.31 -4.04
N ARG A 348 -13.44 21.08 -3.87
CA ARG A 348 -12.44 20.53 -4.80
C ARG A 348 -13.03 19.96 -6.08
N HIS A 349 -14.30 19.58 -6.09
CA HIS A 349 -14.91 18.94 -7.26
C HIS A 349 -15.42 19.95 -8.31
N ASP A 350 -15.60 21.22 -7.91
CA ASP A 350 -16.01 22.30 -8.82
C ASP A 350 -14.81 23.05 -9.46
N SER A 351 -13.57 22.70 -9.09
CA SER A 351 -12.35 23.41 -9.56
C SER A 351 -11.68 22.78 -10.79
N TYR A 352 -12.24 21.69 -11.34
CA TYR A 352 -11.77 21.06 -12.58
C TYR A 352 -12.90 20.98 -13.62
N GLY A 353 -13.53 22.11 -13.89
CA GLY A 353 -14.48 22.29 -14.98
C GLY A 353 -13.84 22.95 -16.20
N GLU A 354 -13.44 22.11 -17.17
CA GLU A 354 -13.56 22.33 -18.62
C GLU A 354 -13.29 23.76 -19.16
N THR A 355 -12.02 24.14 -19.35
CA THR A 355 -11.66 25.26 -20.23
C THR A 355 -11.70 24.81 -21.69
N ARG A 356 -12.85 24.97 -22.34
CA ARG A 356 -12.94 24.96 -23.81
C ARG A 356 -12.20 26.16 -24.37
N TYR A 357 -11.16 25.89 -25.14
CA TYR A 357 -10.47 26.87 -25.96
C TYR A 357 -11.46 27.39 -27.02
N ARG A 358 -11.93 28.62 -26.88
CA ARG A 358 -12.62 29.36 -27.94
C ARG A 358 -11.83 30.61 -28.27
N ASP A 359 -11.29 30.55 -29.46
CA ASP A 359 -10.55 31.59 -30.16
C ASP A 359 -11.43 32.84 -30.34
N THR A 360 -11.03 33.97 -29.78
CA THR A 360 -11.47 35.30 -30.24
C THR A 360 -10.34 36.30 -30.01
N GLY A 361 -10.05 37.04 -31.09
CA GLY A 361 -8.93 37.95 -31.23
C GLY A 361 -8.95 39.15 -30.29
N GLY A 362 -7.78 39.78 -30.23
CA GLY A 362 -7.45 40.83 -29.27
C GLY A 362 -8.22 42.13 -29.42
N ILE A 363 -8.29 42.84 -28.30
CA ILE A 363 -8.41 44.29 -28.24
C ILE A 363 -7.48 44.80 -27.13
N SER A 364 -6.86 45.93 -27.46
CA SER A 364 -5.86 46.71 -26.75
C SER A 364 -6.33 47.30 -25.41
N SER A 365 -5.34 47.45 -24.54
CA SER A 365 -5.13 48.33 -23.39
C SER A 365 -6.05 49.54 -23.15
N SER A 366 -6.13 49.85 -21.85
CA SER A 366 -6.64 51.05 -21.16
C SER A 366 -8.13 51.00 -20.76
N GLU A 367 -8.37 50.75 -19.48
CA GLU A 367 -9.06 51.71 -18.59
C GLU A 367 -9.07 51.18 -17.16
N ALA A 368 -8.57 52.02 -16.24
CA ALA A 368 -8.67 51.84 -14.82
C ALA A 368 -10.05 52.34 -14.36
N VAL A 369 -10.87 51.44 -13.80
CA VAL A 369 -12.09 51.81 -13.09
C VAL A 369 -12.12 51.06 -11.77
N GLY A 370 -12.10 51.84 -10.68
CA GLY A 370 -12.19 51.35 -9.32
C GLY A 370 -13.57 50.78 -9.02
N VAL A 371 -13.60 49.63 -8.36
CA VAL A 371 -14.82 49.05 -7.77
C VAL A 371 -14.58 48.89 -6.28
N GLY A 372 -15.43 49.56 -5.49
CA GLY A 372 -15.40 49.56 -4.04
C GLY A 372 -15.79 48.19 -3.45
N VAL A 373 -14.96 47.73 -2.52
CA VAL A 373 -15.19 46.51 -1.74
C VAL A 373 -15.95 46.88 -0.47
N GLY A 374 -17.23 46.53 -0.41
CA GLY A 374 -17.99 46.42 0.83
C GLY A 374 -17.93 44.98 1.34
N GLY A 375 -16.93 44.66 2.15
CA GLY A 375 -16.76 43.35 2.76
C GLY A 375 -16.35 43.49 4.22
N ALA A 376 -17.13 42.87 5.12
CA ALA A 376 -16.92 42.91 6.57
C ALA A 376 -15.47 42.52 6.93
N GLY A 377 -14.72 43.50 7.45
CA GLY A 377 -13.31 43.33 7.78
C GLY A 377 -13.12 42.37 8.95
N HIS A 378 -12.67 41.16 8.64
CA HIS A 378 -12.08 40.27 9.62
C HIS A 378 -10.73 40.86 10.03
N ARG A 379 -10.62 41.40 11.26
CA ARG A 379 -9.34 41.86 11.79
C ARG A 379 -8.48 40.64 12.04
N MET A 380 -7.45 40.46 11.21
CA MET A 380 -6.40 39.47 11.44
C MET A 380 -5.85 39.64 12.86
N THR A 381 -5.79 38.53 13.58
CA THR A 381 -5.13 38.46 14.86
C THR A 381 -3.62 38.60 14.68
N ALA A 382 -2.92 39.02 15.73
CA ALA A 382 -1.46 39.13 15.70
C ALA A 382 -0.76 37.78 15.42
N ALA A 383 -1.44 36.65 15.69
CA ALA A 383 -0.94 35.32 15.37
C ALA A 383 -1.01 35.04 13.87
N GLU A 384 -2.15 35.35 13.23
CA GLU A 384 -2.32 35.20 11.77
C GLU A 384 -1.36 36.12 11.00
N ALA A 385 -1.10 37.33 11.50
CA ALA A 385 -0.11 38.24 10.89
C ALA A 385 1.30 37.65 10.87
N ARG A 386 1.73 37.03 11.97
CA ARG A 386 3.04 36.36 12.05
C ARG A 386 3.12 35.13 11.15
N ASP A 387 2.00 34.43 10.96
CA ASP A 387 1.96 33.25 10.10
C ASP A 387 2.06 33.64 8.62
N VAL A 388 1.35 34.71 8.22
CA VAL A 388 1.47 35.31 6.88
C VAL A 388 2.90 35.80 6.61
N GLU A 389 3.54 36.47 7.57
CA GLU A 389 4.95 36.88 7.44
C GLU A 389 5.89 35.67 7.31
N ARG A 390 5.66 34.61 8.07
CA ARG A 390 6.46 33.37 8.01
C ARG A 390 6.33 32.69 6.65
N HIS A 391 5.12 32.61 6.10
CA HIS A 391 4.88 32.07 4.77
C HIS A 391 5.48 32.92 3.65
N ALA A 392 5.41 34.26 3.77
CA ALA A 392 6.06 35.17 2.84
C ALA A 392 7.59 35.02 2.86
N ALA A 393 8.20 34.84 4.03
CA ALA A 393 9.64 34.60 4.17
C ALA A 393 10.08 33.26 3.54
N ILE A 394 9.29 32.19 3.72
CA ILE A 394 9.53 30.88 3.07
C ILE A 394 9.46 31.01 1.55
N ALA A 395 8.46 31.73 1.03
CA ALA A 395 8.30 31.94 -0.41
C ALA A 395 9.46 32.76 -1.01
N GLN A 396 9.94 33.79 -0.30
CA GLN A 396 11.12 34.54 -0.74
C GLN A 396 12.40 33.71 -0.73
N ARG A 397 12.57 32.85 0.29
CA ARG A 397 13.72 31.94 0.36
C ARG A 397 13.70 30.90 -0.76
N GLY A 398 12.54 30.38 -1.12
CA GLY A 398 12.36 29.52 -2.29
C GLY A 398 12.71 30.22 -3.61
N LYS A 399 12.28 31.48 -3.77
CA LYS A 399 12.63 32.30 -4.95
C LYS A 399 14.14 32.59 -5.05
N ALA A 400 14.83 32.77 -3.93
CA ALA A 400 16.28 32.98 -3.91
C ALA A 400 17.04 31.70 -4.31
N LEU A 401 16.67 30.55 -3.73
CA LEU A 401 17.27 29.26 -4.08
C LEU A 401 17.04 28.87 -5.55
N PHE A 402 15.87 29.19 -6.10
CA PHE A 402 15.57 28.97 -7.51
C PHE A 402 16.44 29.84 -8.43
N ARG A 403 16.74 31.08 -8.01
CA ARG A 403 17.60 32.01 -8.76
C ARG A 403 19.06 31.59 -8.73
N ASP A 404 19.56 31.10 -7.60
CA ASP A 404 20.92 30.58 -7.45
C ASP A 404 21.14 29.30 -8.28
N HIS A 405 20.12 28.45 -8.41
CA HIS A 405 20.24 27.22 -9.20
C HIS A 405 20.23 27.46 -10.72
N HIS A 406 19.51 28.48 -11.19
CA HIS A 406 19.42 28.80 -12.61
C HIS A 406 20.43 29.83 -13.12
N GLY A 407 21.18 30.49 -12.22
CA GLY A 407 22.25 31.43 -12.58
C GLY A 407 23.56 30.79 -13.06
N SER A 408 23.68 29.46 -13.06
CA SER A 408 24.90 28.76 -13.53
C SER A 408 24.80 28.18 -14.95
N TYR A 409 23.70 28.44 -15.65
CA TYR A 409 23.51 28.10 -17.06
C TYR A 409 23.17 29.36 -17.86
N THR A 410 24.16 30.24 -18.01
CA THR A 410 24.29 31.22 -19.11
C THR A 410 25.75 31.46 -19.41
#